data_AF-A0A949GIM8-F1
#
_entry.id   AF-A0A949GIM8-F1
#
_cell.length_a   1.000
_cell.length_b   1.000
_cell.length_c   1.000
_cell.angle_alpha   90.00
_cell.angle_beta   90.00
_cell.angle_gamma   90.00
#
_symmetry.space_group_name_H-M   'P 1'
#
loop_
_entity.id
_entity.type
_entity.pdbx_description
1 polymer ?
#
loop_
_entity_poly.entity_id
_entity_poly.type
_entity_poly.pdbx_seq_one_letter_code
_entity_poly.pdbx_strand_id
1 'polypeptide(L)' 'MNMAARDGDGWVECGCGNKHWGLNGAAGIMIVRGHEILLQHRAPWVHNGDTWGIPGGARDSHETTIEGAFR' A
#
# COMPACT_ATOMS: atom_id res chain seq x y z
N MET A 1 -18.15 14.43 -9.23
CA MET A 1 -16.72 14.59 -9.54
C MET A 1 -16.22 13.25 -10.03
N ASN A 2 -15.46 13.22 -11.13
CA ASN A 2 -14.89 11.97 -11.63
C ASN A 2 -13.74 11.58 -10.68
N MET A 3 -13.88 10.49 -9.92
CA MET A 3 -12.81 10.01 -9.05
C MET A 3 -11.71 9.43 -9.93
N ALA A 4 -10.51 10.00 -9.86
CA ALA A 4 -9.37 9.50 -10.63
C ALA A 4 -8.88 8.21 -9.98
N ALA A 5 -9.28 7.07 -10.54
CA ALA A 5 -8.83 5.77 -10.07
C ALA A 5 -7.32 5.62 -10.30
N ARG A 6 -6.62 5.13 -9.27
CA ARG A 6 -5.16 4.89 -9.27
C ARG A 6 -4.32 6.16 -9.37
N ASP A 7 -4.85 7.32 -8.98
CA ASP A 7 -4.06 8.55 -8.89
C ASP A 7 -3.06 8.55 -7.71
N GLY A 8 -3.11 7.52 -6.85
CA GLY A 8 -2.09 7.22 -5.87
C GLY A 8 -0.86 6.48 -6.40
N ASP A 9 -0.94 5.86 -7.58
CA ASP A 9 0.16 5.03 -8.10
C ASP A 9 1.34 5.89 -8.57
N GLY A 10 2.51 5.66 -7.98
CA GLY A 10 3.73 6.35 -8.36
C GLY A 10 4.82 6.30 -7.29
N TRP A 11 6.00 6.77 -7.66
CA TRP A 11 7.18 6.80 -6.79
C TRP A 11 7.36 8.16 -6.13
N VAL A 12 7.64 8.14 -4.84
CA VAL A 12 8.11 9.29 -4.06
C VAL A 12 9.55 9.02 -3.62
N GLU A 13 10.42 10.01 -3.81
CA GLU A 13 11.79 9.98 -3.28
C GLU A 13 11.82 10.65 -1.90
N CYS A 14 12.31 9.95 -0.89
CA CYS A 14 12.44 10.49 0.46
C CYS A 14 13.78 11.23 0.62
N GLY A 15 13.83 12.23 1.50
CA GLY A 15 15.07 12.92 1.87
C GLY A 15 16.16 12.00 2.45
N CYS A 16 15.84 10.75 2.80
CA CYS A 16 16.82 9.72 3.19
C CYS A 16 17.40 8.92 2.02
N GLY A 17 17.05 9.24 0.77
CA GLY A 17 17.58 8.58 -0.44
C GLY A 17 16.83 7.31 -0.88
N ASN A 18 15.75 6.94 -0.19
CA ASN A 18 14.92 5.78 -0.53
C ASN A 18 13.72 6.15 -1.42
N LYS A 19 13.19 5.15 -2.14
CA LYS A 19 11.97 5.27 -2.95
C LYS A 19 10.80 4.57 -2.29
N HIS A 20 9.64 5.22 -2.29
CA HIS A 20 8.40 4.70 -1.73
C HIS A 20 7.31 4.70 -2.80
N TRP A 21 6.50 3.63 -2.86
CA TRP A 21 5.36 3.55 -3.76
C TRP A 21 4.12 4.13 -3.05
N GLY A 22 3.39 5.02 -3.72
CA GLY A 22 2.20 5.69 -3.18
C GLY A 22 2.38 7.20 -3.06
N LEU A 23 1.90 7.95 -4.05
CA LEU A 23 2.02 9.41 -4.13
C LEU A 23 1.33 10.10 -2.95
N ASN A 24 0.18 9.57 -2.52
CA ASN A 24 -0.61 10.11 -1.42
C ASN A 24 -0.47 9.28 -0.13
N GLY A 25 0.61 8.48 -0.05
CA GLY A 25 0.83 7.48 1.00
C GLY A 25 0.23 6.12 0.66
N ALA A 26 0.24 5.23 1.66
CA ALA A 26 -0.27 3.87 1.55
C ALA A 26 -1.21 3.55 2.71
N ALA A 27 -2.14 2.63 2.48
CA ALA A 27 -3.05 2.10 3.48
C ALA A 27 -3.06 0.56 3.42
N GLY A 28 -3.29 -0.10 4.55
CA GLY A 28 -3.28 -1.56 4.64
C GLY A 28 -3.98 -2.07 5.89
N ILE A 29 -4.31 -3.36 5.90
CA ILE A 29 -5.03 -4.03 6.97
C ILE A 29 -4.17 -5.12 7.58
N MET A 30 -3.95 -5.05 8.90
CA MET A 30 -3.37 -6.13 9.67
C MET A 30 -4.49 -7.00 10.26
N ILE A 31 -4.64 -8.22 9.75
CA ILE A 31 -5.62 -9.19 10.25
C ILE A 31 -4.93 -10.08 11.28
N VAL A 32 -5.49 -10.13 12.49
CA VAL A 32 -4.96 -10.90 13.62
C VAL A 32 -5.95 -11.98 14.05
N ARG A 33 -5.47 -13.21 14.24
CA ARG A 33 -6.23 -14.33 14.78
C ARG A 33 -5.44 -14.96 15.93
N GLY A 34 -5.78 -14.62 17.18
CA GLY A 34 -5.00 -15.03 18.33
C GLY A 34 -3.57 -14.47 18.27
N HIS A 35 -2.57 -15.34 18.09
CA HIS A 35 -1.16 -14.95 17.89
C HIS A 35 -0.71 -15.02 16.41
N GLU A 36 -1.64 -15.29 15.50
CA GLU A 36 -1.35 -15.40 14.06
C GLU A 36 -1.65 -14.06 13.36
N ILE A 37 -0.82 -13.68 12.39
CA ILE A 37 -1.01 -12.50 11.53
C ILE A 37 -1.11 -12.97 10.08
N LEU A 38 -2.10 -12.46 9.34
CA LEU A 38 -2.18 -12.69 7.90
C LEU A 38 -1.13 -11.85 7.18
N LEU A 39 -0.30 -12.51 6.38
CA LEU A 39 0.66 -11.88 5.47
C LEU A 39 0.39 -12.33 4.03
N GLN A 40 0.69 -11.45 3.08
CA GLN A 40 0.67 -11.73 1.66
C GLN A 40 2.09 -11.97 1.16
N HIS A 41 2.32 -13.09 0.46
CA HIS A 41 3.53 -13.29 -0.34
C HIS A 41 3.43 -12.44 -1.60
N ARG A 42 4.42 -11.57 -1.81
CA ARG A 42 4.36 -10.52 -2.83
C ARG A 42 4.98 -11.01 -4.13
N ALA A 43 4.32 -10.70 -5.25
CA ALA A 43 4.81 -11.10 -6.57
C ALA A 43 6.24 -10.57 -6.83
N PRO A 44 7.09 -11.31 -7.56
CA PRO A 44 8.51 -10.96 -7.70
C PRO A 44 8.77 -9.61 -8.39
N TRP A 45 7.82 -9.12 -9.19
CA TRP A 45 7.97 -7.88 -9.97
C TRP A 45 7.50 -6.60 -9.25
N VAL A 46 7.11 -6.68 -7.97
CA VAL A 46 6.71 -5.49 -7.20
C VAL A 46 7.89 -4.94 -6.36
N HIS A 47 7.77 -3.71 -5.86
CA HIS A 47 8.76 -3.14 -4.94
C HIS A 47 8.98 -4.05 -3.72
N ASN A 48 10.19 -4.55 -3.47
CA ASN A 48 10.47 -5.58 -2.46
C ASN A 48 9.65 -6.87 -2.71
N GLY A 49 9.64 -7.38 -3.95
CA GLY A 49 9.05 -8.67 -4.32
C GLY A 49 9.69 -9.86 -3.59
N ASP A 50 9.00 -11.01 -3.60
CA ASP A 50 9.38 -12.24 -2.88
C ASP A 50 9.58 -12.05 -1.38
N THR A 51 8.91 -11.05 -0.81
CA THR A 51 8.82 -10.81 0.64
C THR A 51 7.39 -11.02 1.12
N TRP A 52 7.25 -11.23 2.43
CA TRP A 52 5.96 -11.26 3.12
C TRP A 52 5.64 -9.88 3.69
N GLY A 53 4.43 -9.38 3.43
CA GLY A 53 3.99 -8.07 3.90
C GLY A 53 2.52 -8.05 4.32
N ILE A 54 2.16 -7.00 5.05
CA ILE A 54 0.76 -6.71 5.40
C ILE A 54 0.00 -6.36 4.10
N PRO A 55 -1.21 -6.92 3.86
CA PRO A 55 -2.03 -6.53 2.72
C PRO A 55 -2.32 -5.02 2.71
N GLY A 56 -2.16 -4.39 1.54
CA GLY A 56 -2.36 -2.96 1.37
C GLY A 56 -1.84 -2.45 0.02
N GLY A 57 -1.88 -1.13 -0.16
CA GLY A 57 -1.45 -0.49 -1.40
C GLY A 57 -1.39 1.02 -1.33
N ALA A 58 -1.03 1.63 -2.46
CA ALA A 58 -1.08 3.08 -2.64
C ALA A 58 -2.52 3.58 -2.48
N ARG A 59 -2.66 4.71 -1.78
CA ARG A 59 -3.94 5.37 -1.54
C ARG A 59 -4.19 6.42 -2.62
N ASP A 60 -5.40 6.40 -3.19
CA ASP A 60 -5.83 7.45 -4.10
C ASP A 60 -6.11 8.76 -3.34
N SER A 61 -5.95 9.89 -4.00
CA SER A 61 -5.94 11.22 -3.36
C SER A 61 -7.23 11.51 -2.59
N HIS A 62 -8.35 10.95 -3.05
CA HIS A 62 -9.70 11.11 -2.52
C HIS A 62 -10.07 10.10 -1.42
N GLU A 63 -9.31 9.02 -1.24
CA GLU A 63 -9.59 8.00 -0.23
C GLU A 63 -9.14 8.47 1.15
N THR A 64 -9.90 8.21 2.19
CA THR A 64 -9.36 8.18 3.56
C THR A 64 -8.43 6.98 3.75
N THR A 65 -7.63 6.97 4.82
CA THR A 65 -6.81 5.79 5.15
C THR A 65 -7.64 4.53 5.35
N ILE A 66 -8.85 4.65 5.92
CA ILE A 66 -9.75 3.50 6.12
C ILE A 66 -10.29 3.02 4.76
N GLU A 67 -10.79 3.91 3.91
CA GLU A 67 -11.29 3.53 2.58
C GLU A 67 -10.22 2.83 1.74
N GLY A 68 -9.01 3.40 1.67
CA GLY A 68 -7.89 2.80 0.92
C GLY A 68 -7.43 1.46 1.49
N ALA A 69 -7.63 1.20 2.78
CA ALA A 69 -7.29 -0.09 3.39
C ALA A 69 -8.29 -1.20 3.04
N PHE A 70 -9.58 -0.87 2.82
CA PHE A 70 -10.68 -1.85 2.68
C PHE A 70 -11.08 -2.18 1.24
N ARG A 71 -10.52 -1.52 0.22
CA ARG A 71 -10.90 -1.68 -1.20
C ARG A 71 -10.50 -3.02 -1.84
#